data_AF-A0A317M3F8-F1
#
_entry.id   AF-A0A317M3F8-F1
#
_cell.length_a   1.000
_cell.length_b   1.000
_cell.length_c   1.000
_cell.angle_alpha   90.00
_cell.angle_beta   90.00
_cell.angle_gamma   90.00
#
_symmetry.space_group_name_H-M   'P 1'
#
loop_
_entity.id
_entity.type
_entity.pdbx_description
1 polymer ?
#
loop_
_entity_poly.entity_id
_entity_poly.type
_entity_poly.pdbx_seq_one_letter_code
_entity_poly.pdbx_strand_id
1 'polypeptide(L)'
;MKKIFYTAVAGTLLLAACYKPEENIVNYEDQRSTVVYDLPGDTLASDGWENKYETGDTYMRLRYYNSSWTDSIRIVPWRNEKINAAVGIDTNSEEGITWLTSAASHPVNPAENNAYSNTADGKDYIFRSGAWYQMNIDSYTPEKDGISVNWRGSAKQPPIHPEASWAYHDGDNQRVYVYSGKAWALLVNNANYRSNVDFLQVQYSKSGKETGRYNMFLFRFSDHSQQFIRDAADSARYLKTDKWDIAFTENFNGLIWLNNGSYNKNPGYGSPVTSTSVIMYTYGYEFMDEAPADSLFDAVPAYNMQMGYSSEYGEGVNAWYEYSTTTHVAQPFPYRAYYLRLQHIDPVSGKSSYRYGKLQMISMYKGAPEVVTDLNWPSPYFTFRYFIQEDGSRNLKTRN
;
A
#
# COMPACT_ATOMS: atom_id res chain seq x y z
N MET A 1 -54.22 58.33 -39.69
CA MET A 1 -53.99 56.93 -40.10
C MET A 1 -52.50 56.71 -40.30
N LYS A 2 -51.79 56.16 -39.30
CA LYS A 2 -50.38 55.78 -39.40
C LYS A 2 -50.27 54.31 -39.03
N LYS A 3 -49.83 53.47 -39.97
CA LYS A 3 -49.50 52.05 -39.75
C LYS A 3 -48.15 52.00 -39.04
N ILE A 4 -48.08 51.31 -37.90
CA ILE A 4 -46.82 50.97 -37.22
C ILE A 4 -46.73 49.44 -37.22
N PHE A 5 -45.68 48.95 -37.87
CA PHE A 5 -45.24 47.55 -37.85
C PHE A 5 -44.64 47.24 -36.48
N TYR A 6 -45.08 46.16 -35.84
CA TYR A 6 -44.34 45.52 -34.75
C TYR A 6 -43.88 44.14 -35.20
N THR A 7 -42.58 44.01 -35.34
CA THR A 7 -41.86 42.77 -35.63
C THR A 7 -41.83 41.92 -34.35
N ALA A 8 -42.44 40.73 -34.39
CA ALA A 8 -42.38 39.77 -33.30
C ALA A 8 -41.05 39.00 -33.37
N VAL A 9 -40.18 39.19 -32.37
CA VAL A 9 -38.98 38.36 -32.19
C VAL A 9 -39.39 37.14 -31.36
N ALA A 10 -39.47 35.98 -32.00
CA ALA A 10 -39.65 34.71 -31.32
C ALA A 10 -38.31 34.25 -30.73
N GLY A 11 -38.20 34.29 -29.40
CA GLY A 11 -37.06 33.74 -28.67
C GLY A 11 -37.18 32.21 -28.59
N THR A 12 -36.32 31.51 -29.30
CA THR A 12 -36.19 30.04 -29.22
C THR A 12 -35.49 29.66 -27.92
N LEU A 13 -36.25 29.17 -26.94
CA LEU A 13 -35.72 28.52 -25.73
C LEU A 13 -35.14 27.16 -26.12
N LEU A 14 -33.81 27.08 -26.22
CA LEU A 14 -33.08 25.82 -26.30
C LEU A 14 -33.15 25.13 -24.93
N LEU A 15 -34.03 24.14 -24.80
CA LEU A 15 -33.99 23.17 -23.70
C LEU A 15 -32.74 22.30 -23.89
N ALA A 16 -31.66 22.63 -23.18
CA ALA A 16 -30.54 21.73 -23.01
C ALA A 16 -31.01 20.57 -22.13
N ALA A 17 -31.39 19.45 -22.75
CA ALA A 17 -31.53 18.19 -22.04
C ALA A 17 -30.13 17.77 -21.56
N CYS A 18 -29.86 17.96 -20.27
CA CYS A 18 -28.76 17.29 -19.60
C CYS A 18 -28.98 15.78 -19.72
N TYR A 19 -28.30 15.14 -20.68
CA TYR A 19 -28.14 13.70 -20.69
C TYR A 19 -27.24 13.35 -19.49
N LYS A 20 -27.85 13.03 -18.35
CA LYS A 20 -27.12 12.39 -17.25
C LYS A 20 -26.86 10.96 -17.73
N PRO A 21 -25.61 10.51 -17.87
CA PRO A 21 -25.36 9.08 -18.09
C PRO A 21 -25.97 8.37 -16.88
N GLU A 22 -26.96 7.51 -17.11
CA GLU A 22 -27.31 6.51 -16.11
C GLU A 22 -26.06 5.64 -15.97
N GLU A 23 -25.29 5.85 -14.91
CA GLU A 23 -24.38 4.82 -14.43
C GLU A 23 -25.28 3.64 -14.10
N ASN A 24 -25.35 2.63 -14.98
CA ASN A 24 -25.96 1.34 -14.71
C ASN A 24 -25.12 0.62 -13.64
N ILE A 25 -25.12 1.14 -12.42
CA ILE A 25 -24.54 0.45 -11.28
C ILE A 25 -25.53 -0.64 -10.92
N VAL A 26 -25.16 -1.90 -11.15
CA VAL A 26 -25.92 -3.05 -10.67
C VAL A 26 -26.08 -2.88 -9.16
N ASN A 27 -27.32 -2.67 -8.70
CA ASN A 27 -27.61 -2.51 -7.30
C ASN A 27 -27.66 -3.88 -6.62
N TYR A 28 -26.68 -4.16 -5.76
CA TYR A 28 -26.56 -5.41 -5.02
C TYR A 28 -27.30 -5.39 -3.67
N GLU A 29 -27.82 -4.23 -3.27
CA GLU A 29 -28.52 -4.04 -2.00
C GLU A 29 -29.92 -4.64 -2.03
N ASP A 30 -30.14 -5.66 -1.19
CA ASP A 30 -31.45 -6.30 -0.97
C ASP A 30 -32.00 -6.04 0.45
N GLN A 31 -31.33 -5.16 1.21
CA GLN A 31 -31.63 -4.76 2.60
C GLN A 31 -31.43 -5.86 3.66
N ARG A 32 -31.06 -7.08 3.26
CA ARG A 32 -30.79 -8.19 4.20
C ARG A 32 -29.37 -8.68 4.13
N SER A 33 -28.81 -8.76 2.93
CA SER A 33 -27.41 -9.07 2.70
C SER A 33 -26.52 -7.88 3.04
N THR A 34 -25.34 -8.18 3.58
CA THR A 34 -24.25 -7.23 3.66
C THR A 34 -23.56 -7.17 2.30
N VAL A 35 -23.42 -5.97 1.74
CA VAL A 35 -22.58 -5.72 0.57
C VAL A 35 -21.29 -5.05 1.03
N VAL A 36 -20.16 -5.64 0.64
CA VAL A 36 -18.83 -5.10 0.89
C VAL A 36 -18.32 -4.56 -0.44
N TYR A 37 -18.10 -3.25 -0.50
CA TYR A 37 -17.57 -2.55 -1.67
C TYR A 37 -16.08 -2.27 -1.50
N ASP A 38 -15.30 -2.54 -2.55
CA ASP A 38 -13.89 -2.18 -2.65
C ASP A 38 -13.04 -2.57 -1.42
N LEU A 39 -13.28 -3.73 -0.82
CA LEU A 39 -12.43 -4.24 0.26
C LEU A 39 -11.01 -4.38 -0.26
N PRO A 40 -10.04 -3.58 0.22
CA PRO A 40 -8.70 -3.61 -0.31
C PRO A 40 -8.08 -4.96 0.05
N GLY A 41 -7.67 -5.74 -0.95
CA GLY A 41 -6.77 -6.85 -0.74
C GLY A 41 -5.35 -6.35 -0.50
N ASP A 42 -4.35 -7.14 -0.84
CA ASP A 42 -2.97 -6.67 -0.83
C ASP A 42 -2.67 -5.80 -2.05
N THR A 43 -3.15 -4.55 -2.02
CA THR A 43 -2.88 -3.53 -3.03
C THR A 43 -1.43 -3.09 -3.08
N LEU A 44 -0.61 -3.55 -2.13
CA LEU A 44 0.81 -3.35 -2.12
C LEU A 44 1.52 -4.49 -2.85
N ALA A 45 0.90 -5.58 -3.28
CA ALA A 45 1.64 -6.68 -3.92
C ALA A 45 2.36 -6.34 -5.22
N SER A 46 2.05 -5.20 -5.85
CA SER A 46 2.78 -4.69 -7.02
C SER A 46 4.17 -4.12 -6.69
N ASP A 47 4.48 -3.75 -5.44
CA ASP A 47 5.86 -3.40 -4.99
C ASP A 47 6.13 -3.47 -3.46
N GLY A 48 5.14 -3.77 -2.64
CA GLY A 48 5.19 -4.24 -1.26
C GLY A 48 5.65 -3.21 -0.25
N TRP A 49 5.74 -1.95 -0.68
CA TRP A 49 6.66 -1.01 -0.07
C TRP A 49 5.96 0.02 0.80
N GLU A 50 6.10 -0.13 2.12
CA GLU A 50 5.57 0.83 3.09
C GLU A 50 6.59 1.97 3.31
N ASN A 51 6.36 3.11 2.65
CA ASN A 51 7.18 4.32 2.78
C ASN A 51 7.08 5.01 4.16
N LYS A 52 6.30 4.47 5.09
CA LYS A 52 6.11 5.04 6.43
C LYS A 52 7.10 4.42 7.40
N TYR A 53 7.99 5.28 7.90
CA TYR A 53 9.06 4.91 8.80
C TYR A 53 8.58 4.97 10.26
N GLU A 54 8.58 3.85 10.96
CA GLU A 54 8.34 3.78 12.39
C GLU A 54 9.38 2.88 13.07
N THR A 55 9.45 2.94 14.39
CA THR A 55 10.44 2.25 15.23
C THR A 55 10.35 0.73 15.07
N GLY A 56 11.46 0.06 14.76
CA GLY A 56 11.52 -1.40 14.63
C GLY A 56 12.53 -1.89 13.60
N ASP A 57 12.29 -3.08 13.05
CA ASP A 57 13.10 -3.64 11.96
C ASP A 57 13.05 -2.74 10.72
N THR A 58 14.18 -2.58 10.06
CA THR A 58 14.31 -1.80 8.83
C THR A 58 14.58 -2.74 7.66
N TYR A 59 13.88 -2.56 6.56
CA TYR A 59 14.11 -3.32 5.34
C TYR A 59 14.73 -2.44 4.27
N MET A 60 15.72 -2.95 3.56
CA MET A 60 16.43 -2.25 2.49
C MET A 60 16.25 -2.98 1.16
N ARG A 61 16.05 -2.25 0.07
CA ARG A 61 16.08 -2.81 -1.29
C ARG A 61 16.82 -1.90 -2.25
N LEU A 62 17.28 -2.48 -3.35
CA LEU A 62 18.11 -1.82 -4.35
C LEU A 62 17.49 -1.98 -5.74
N ARG A 63 17.76 -1.04 -6.64
CA ARG A 63 17.59 -1.26 -8.08
C ARG A 63 18.62 -0.49 -8.88
N TYR A 64 18.95 -1.01 -10.06
CA TYR A 64 19.79 -0.31 -11.02
C TYR A 64 18.90 0.42 -12.02
N TYR A 65 18.94 1.76 -12.01
CA TYR A 65 18.11 2.57 -12.89
C TYR A 65 16.61 2.18 -12.86
N ASN A 66 16.00 1.85 -13.99
CA ASN A 66 14.60 1.45 -14.14
C ASN A 66 14.39 -0.07 -14.05
N SER A 67 15.38 -0.84 -13.57
CA SER A 67 15.22 -2.27 -13.33
C SER A 67 14.17 -2.52 -12.25
N SER A 68 13.67 -3.76 -12.21
CA SER A 68 12.91 -4.25 -11.07
C SER A 68 13.71 -4.09 -9.77
N TRP A 69 13.01 -3.86 -8.67
CA TRP A 69 13.62 -3.86 -7.35
C TRP A 69 14.13 -5.25 -6.98
N THR A 70 15.27 -5.31 -6.29
CA THR A 70 15.73 -6.54 -5.63
C THR A 70 14.76 -6.95 -4.54
N ASP A 71 14.86 -8.21 -4.12
CA ASP A 71 14.30 -8.62 -2.84
C ASP A 71 14.87 -7.77 -1.70
N SER A 72 14.08 -7.61 -0.66
CA SER A 72 14.45 -6.81 0.50
C SER A 72 15.38 -7.56 1.45
N ILE A 73 16.39 -6.87 1.96
CA ILE A 73 17.23 -7.32 3.06
C ILE A 73 16.63 -6.78 4.36
N ARG A 74 16.37 -7.68 5.33
CA ARG A 74 15.95 -7.31 6.69
C ARG A 74 17.17 -6.91 7.51
N ILE A 75 17.13 -5.74 8.10
CA ILE A 75 18.12 -5.21 9.04
C ILE A 75 17.50 -5.23 10.43
N VAL A 76 18.12 -6.00 11.34
CA VAL A 76 17.65 -6.19 12.71
C VAL A 76 18.63 -5.48 13.66
N PRO A 77 18.15 -4.74 14.66
CA PRO A 77 19.02 -4.10 15.66
C PRO A 77 19.79 -5.12 16.49
N TRP A 78 21.03 -4.79 16.85
CA TRP A 78 21.80 -5.57 17.80
C TRP A 78 21.53 -5.12 19.25
N ARG A 79 21.00 -6.02 20.09
CA ARG A 79 20.64 -5.73 21.49
C ARG A 79 19.64 -4.55 21.60
N ASN A 80 20.05 -3.45 22.23
CA ASN A 80 19.20 -2.28 22.50
C ASN A 80 19.44 -1.14 21.49
N GLU A 81 20.13 -1.42 20.39
CA GLU A 81 20.40 -0.43 19.35
C GLU A 81 19.11 0.00 18.66
N LYS A 82 18.88 1.30 18.51
CA LYS A 82 17.75 1.85 17.74
C LYS A 82 18.24 2.16 16.34
N ILE A 83 17.84 1.34 15.37
CA ILE A 83 18.08 1.64 13.96
C ILE A 83 16.94 2.55 13.49
N ASN A 84 17.15 3.86 13.58
CA ASN A 84 16.21 4.84 13.02
C ASN A 84 16.61 5.10 11.57
N ALA A 85 15.78 4.63 10.64
CA ALA A 85 15.84 5.03 9.24
C ALA A 85 14.70 6.02 8.95
N ALA A 86 14.79 7.28 9.41
CA ALA A 86 14.01 8.39 8.83
C ALA A 86 14.39 9.78 9.33
N VAL A 87 14.09 10.74 8.45
CA VAL A 87 14.14 12.21 8.53
C VAL A 87 13.83 12.80 9.92
N GLY A 88 14.64 13.80 10.32
CA GLY A 88 14.54 14.51 11.60
C GLY A 88 15.45 13.88 12.63
N ILE A 89 16.76 14.16 12.61
CA ILE A 89 17.32 15.27 13.41
C ILE A 89 16.63 15.38 14.77
N ASP A 90 17.42 15.20 15.82
CA ASP A 90 17.05 15.59 17.17
C ASP A 90 16.91 17.12 17.24
N THR A 91 15.71 17.62 16.95
CA THR A 91 15.37 19.06 16.94
C THR A 91 15.44 19.70 18.32
N ASN A 92 15.69 18.92 19.39
CA ASN A 92 15.79 19.46 20.74
C ASN A 92 17.22 19.92 21.09
N SER A 93 18.17 19.85 20.15
CA SER A 93 19.57 20.27 20.37
C SER A 93 20.08 21.38 19.45
N GLU A 94 19.36 21.71 18.36
CA GLU A 94 19.68 22.89 17.54
C GLU A 94 18.72 24.03 17.91
N GLU A 95 19.19 25.00 18.69
CA GLU A 95 18.50 26.30 18.83
C GLU A 95 18.15 26.84 17.43
N GLY A 96 16.91 27.30 17.25
CA GLY A 96 16.42 27.76 15.94
C GLY A 96 17.35 28.81 15.31
N ILE A 97 17.52 28.73 13.98
CA ILE A 97 18.35 29.67 13.21
C ILE A 97 17.88 31.11 13.47
N THR A 98 18.79 31.96 13.90
CA THR A 98 18.53 33.39 14.11
C THR A 98 18.99 34.17 12.88
N TRP A 99 18.04 34.66 12.07
CA TRP A 99 18.34 35.48 10.90
C TRP A 99 18.63 36.93 11.30
N LEU A 100 19.86 37.37 11.01
CA LEU A 100 20.34 38.74 11.17
C LEU A 100 19.95 39.60 9.95
N THR A 101 20.13 40.92 10.09
CA THR A 101 19.99 41.84 8.96
C THR A 101 21.02 41.55 7.87
N SER A 102 20.60 41.64 6.61
CA SER A 102 21.48 41.46 5.45
C SER A 102 22.68 42.43 5.49
N ALA A 103 23.85 41.95 5.06
CA ALA A 103 25.10 42.71 5.13
C ALA A 103 26.02 42.39 3.95
N ALA A 104 26.97 43.27 3.61
CA ALA A 104 27.93 43.02 2.52
C ALA A 104 29.12 42.13 2.92
N SER A 105 29.29 41.86 4.22
CA SER A 105 30.36 41.06 4.79
C SER A 105 29.87 40.29 6.01
N HIS A 106 30.63 39.27 6.43
CA HIS A 106 30.32 38.50 7.63
C HIS A 106 30.20 39.42 8.86
N PRO A 107 29.10 39.31 9.62
CA PRO A 107 28.95 40.00 10.90
C PRO A 107 30.10 39.70 11.86
N VAL A 108 30.53 40.71 12.62
CA VAL A 108 31.52 40.56 13.69
C VAL A 108 30.86 39.95 14.92
N ASN A 109 31.57 39.05 15.61
CA ASN A 109 31.11 38.34 16.81
C ASN A 109 29.74 37.62 16.65
N PRO A 110 29.55 36.77 15.62
CA PRO A 110 28.31 36.01 15.47
C PRO A 110 28.15 34.99 16.62
N ALA A 111 26.91 34.76 17.03
CA ALA A 111 26.58 33.60 17.86
C ALA A 111 26.37 32.35 16.97
N GLU A 112 26.52 31.17 17.55
CA GLU A 112 26.16 29.91 16.90
C GLU A 112 24.72 29.98 16.36
N ASN A 113 24.49 29.41 15.17
CA ASN A 113 23.21 29.45 14.44
C ASN A 113 22.73 30.85 14.02
N ASN A 114 23.57 31.89 14.07
CA ASN A 114 23.29 33.15 13.37
C ASN A 114 23.42 32.95 11.87
N ALA A 115 22.44 33.42 11.10
CA ALA A 115 22.44 33.41 9.64
C ALA A 115 22.19 34.80 9.08
N TYR A 116 22.69 35.11 7.89
CA TYR A 116 22.40 36.36 7.18
C TYR A 116 22.49 36.18 5.67
N SER A 117 21.79 37.03 4.92
CA SER A 117 21.95 37.15 3.48
C SER A 117 23.03 38.17 3.13
N ASN A 118 24.02 37.76 2.36
CA ASN A 118 25.11 38.62 1.92
C ASN A 118 24.73 39.41 0.67
N THR A 119 24.77 40.74 0.77
CA THR A 119 24.34 41.63 -0.33
C THR A 119 25.40 41.81 -1.42
N ALA A 120 26.65 41.40 -1.20
CA ALA A 120 27.74 41.54 -2.16
C ALA A 120 27.85 40.37 -3.13
N ASP A 121 27.51 39.15 -2.71
CA ASP A 121 27.52 37.95 -3.57
C ASP A 121 26.16 37.25 -3.69
N GLY A 122 25.13 37.75 -3.00
CA GLY A 122 23.76 37.23 -3.09
C GLY A 122 23.57 35.86 -2.46
N LYS A 123 24.48 35.44 -1.57
CA LYS A 123 24.46 34.13 -0.89
C LYS A 123 24.08 34.28 0.58
N ASP A 124 23.49 33.24 1.13
CA ASP A 124 23.16 33.10 2.54
C ASP A 124 24.27 32.32 3.26
N TYR A 125 24.61 32.78 4.45
CA TYR A 125 25.64 32.19 5.29
C TYR A 125 25.12 31.92 6.70
N ILE A 126 25.59 30.83 7.31
CA ILE A 126 25.32 30.48 8.70
C ILE A 126 26.62 30.29 9.48
N PHE A 127 26.67 30.82 10.70
CA PHE A 127 27.80 30.63 11.61
C PHE A 127 27.58 29.37 12.44
N ARG A 128 28.48 28.39 12.28
CA ARG A 128 28.49 27.14 13.03
C ARG A 128 29.92 26.73 13.37
N SER A 129 30.12 26.07 14.50
CA SER A 129 31.44 25.49 14.86
C SER A 129 32.60 26.51 14.74
N GLY A 130 32.35 27.76 15.15
CA GLY A 130 33.36 28.83 15.07
C GLY A 130 33.70 29.33 13.66
N ALA A 131 32.96 28.96 12.61
CA ALA A 131 33.20 29.38 11.23
C ALA A 131 31.91 29.67 10.44
N TRP A 132 32.05 30.41 9.35
CA TRP A 132 30.95 30.64 8.41
C TRP A 132 30.86 29.54 7.35
N TYR A 133 29.63 29.06 7.13
CA TYR A 133 29.27 28.09 6.11
C TYR A 133 28.32 28.71 5.10
N GLN A 134 28.52 28.43 3.82
CA GLN A 134 27.58 28.80 2.76
C GLN A 134 26.37 27.88 2.80
N MET A 135 25.16 28.44 2.78
CA MET A 135 23.91 27.67 2.82
C MET A 135 23.42 27.28 1.42
N ASN A 136 23.63 28.14 0.42
CA ASN A 136 23.19 27.86 -0.94
C ASN A 136 24.15 26.88 -1.63
N ILE A 137 23.63 26.05 -2.53
CA ILE A 137 24.43 25.21 -3.42
C ILE A 137 24.66 25.97 -4.72
N ASP A 138 25.92 26.11 -5.15
CA ASP A 138 26.25 26.71 -6.44
C ASP A 138 25.67 25.83 -7.57
N SER A 139 25.13 26.48 -8.62
CA SER A 139 24.70 25.75 -9.82
C SER A 139 25.88 25.03 -10.46
N TYR A 140 25.62 23.83 -10.99
CA TYR A 140 26.62 23.06 -11.73
C TYR A 140 27.04 23.82 -12.98
N THR A 141 28.35 23.92 -13.21
CA THR A 141 28.90 24.40 -14.47
C THR A 141 30.11 23.52 -14.86
N PRO A 142 30.26 23.11 -16.13
CA PRO A 142 31.33 22.21 -16.57
C PRO A 142 32.74 22.74 -16.27
N GLU A 143 32.91 24.06 -16.15
CA GLU A 143 34.19 24.70 -15.83
C GLU A 143 34.65 24.43 -14.39
N LYS A 144 33.75 23.90 -13.53
CA LYS A 144 34.06 23.46 -12.17
C LYS A 144 34.37 21.96 -12.07
N ASP A 145 34.39 21.23 -13.19
CA ASP A 145 34.84 19.84 -13.21
C ASP A 145 36.37 19.76 -13.11
N GLY A 146 36.88 18.79 -12.35
CA GLY A 146 38.33 18.54 -12.24
C GLY A 146 39.11 19.53 -11.37
N ILE A 147 38.45 20.29 -10.49
CA ILE A 147 39.13 21.21 -9.56
C ILE A 147 40.07 20.43 -8.62
N SER A 148 41.34 20.85 -8.57
CA SER A 148 42.30 20.37 -7.57
C SER A 148 42.04 21.05 -6.23
N VAL A 149 41.84 20.25 -5.18
CA VAL A 149 41.68 20.73 -3.79
C VAL A 149 42.94 20.48 -2.98
N ASN A 150 43.22 21.36 -2.03
CA ASN A 150 44.28 21.16 -1.06
C ASN A 150 43.71 20.42 0.16
N TRP A 151 43.84 19.09 0.14
CA TRP A 151 43.30 18.22 1.18
C TRP A 151 44.03 18.37 2.52
N ARG A 152 43.27 18.64 3.58
CA ARG A 152 43.77 18.87 4.95
C ARG A 152 43.46 17.71 5.90
N GLY A 153 42.80 16.64 5.44
CA GLY A 153 42.44 15.48 6.26
C GLY A 153 41.03 15.54 6.83
N SER A 154 40.77 14.70 7.84
CA SER A 154 39.49 14.62 8.53
C SER A 154 39.57 15.27 9.91
N ALA A 155 38.60 16.11 10.25
CA ALA A 155 38.53 16.81 11.54
C ALA A 155 37.07 17.05 11.95
N LYS A 156 36.80 17.13 13.25
CA LYS A 156 35.47 17.49 13.79
C LYS A 156 35.15 18.97 13.75
N GLN A 157 36.17 19.79 13.57
CA GLN A 157 36.08 21.25 13.50
C GLN A 157 36.80 21.69 12.24
N PRO A 158 36.34 22.78 11.59
CA PRO A 158 37.01 23.28 10.39
C PRO A 158 38.45 23.72 10.71
N PRO A 159 39.39 23.55 9.75
CA PRO A 159 40.73 24.11 9.88
C PRO A 159 40.70 25.61 10.20
N ILE A 160 41.47 26.02 11.21
CA ILE A 160 41.67 27.43 11.56
C ILE A 160 42.50 28.14 10.49
N HIS A 161 42.19 29.41 10.23
CA HIS A 161 42.86 30.23 9.20
C HIS A 161 42.93 29.56 7.81
N PRO A 162 41.79 29.17 7.22
CA PRO A 162 41.80 28.46 5.95
C PRO A 162 42.19 29.36 4.77
N GLU A 163 42.88 28.78 3.79
CA GLU A 163 43.15 29.41 2.51
C GLU A 163 42.20 28.88 1.43
N ALA A 164 41.99 29.66 0.37
CA ALA A 164 41.14 29.25 -0.73
C ALA A 164 41.57 27.87 -1.28
N SER A 165 40.59 27.04 -1.61
CA SER A 165 40.76 25.66 -2.11
C SER A 165 41.25 24.64 -1.07
N TRP A 166 41.44 25.01 0.20
CA TRP A 166 41.57 24.01 1.27
C TRP A 166 40.30 23.17 1.36
N ALA A 167 40.45 21.87 1.55
CA ALA A 167 39.34 20.96 1.75
C ALA A 167 39.57 20.04 2.95
N TYR A 168 38.51 19.73 3.69
CA TYR A 168 38.57 18.75 4.79
C TYR A 168 37.29 17.92 4.84
N HIS A 169 37.37 16.74 5.43
CA HIS A 169 36.21 15.93 5.77
C HIS A 169 35.80 16.16 7.22
N ASP A 170 34.56 16.57 7.41
CA ASP A 170 33.97 16.77 8.71
C ASP A 170 33.57 15.42 9.33
N GLY A 171 34.22 15.08 10.44
CA GLY A 171 34.01 13.82 11.13
C GLY A 171 32.64 13.68 11.83
N ASP A 172 31.92 14.77 12.08
CA ASP A 172 30.65 14.73 12.78
C ASP A 172 29.46 14.57 11.80
N ASN A 173 29.52 15.17 10.61
CA ASN A 173 28.45 15.07 9.59
C ASN A 173 28.82 14.25 8.35
N GLN A 174 30.06 13.75 8.27
CA GLN A 174 30.58 12.91 7.18
C GLN A 174 30.58 13.60 5.79
N ARG A 175 30.65 14.93 5.74
CA ARG A 175 30.68 15.71 4.49
C ARG A 175 32.06 16.29 4.23
N VAL A 176 32.36 16.52 2.95
CA VAL A 176 33.59 17.22 2.53
C VAL A 176 33.26 18.68 2.24
N TYR A 177 34.03 19.58 2.84
CA TYR A 177 33.91 21.01 2.60
C TYR A 177 35.15 21.54 1.91
N VAL A 178 34.97 22.53 1.04
CA VAL A 178 36.03 23.32 0.42
C VAL A 178 35.89 24.78 0.82
N TYR A 179 37.00 25.43 1.16
CA TYR A 179 36.99 26.84 1.53
C TYR A 179 37.01 27.71 0.27
N SER A 180 35.97 28.53 0.11
CA SER A 180 35.77 29.41 -1.05
C SER A 180 36.64 30.67 -1.05
N GLY A 181 37.44 30.89 0.01
CA GLY A 181 38.07 32.17 0.30
C GLY A 181 37.24 33.07 1.21
N LYS A 182 35.93 32.79 1.36
CA LYS A 182 35.01 33.54 2.25
C LYS A 182 34.34 32.67 3.32
N ALA A 183 34.02 31.43 2.98
CA ALA A 183 33.29 30.49 3.84
C ALA A 183 33.56 29.06 3.39
N TRP A 184 33.32 28.11 4.29
CA TRP A 184 33.28 26.69 3.91
C TRP A 184 32.02 26.41 3.10
N ALA A 185 32.20 25.82 1.93
CA ALA A 185 31.14 25.39 1.04
C ALA A 185 31.17 23.87 0.89
N LEU A 186 30.00 23.26 0.75
CA LEU A 186 29.91 21.81 0.55
C LEU A 186 30.54 21.43 -0.79
N LEU A 187 31.51 20.53 -0.78
CA LEU A 187 32.10 19.98 -2.00
C LEU A 187 31.17 18.87 -2.50
N VAL A 188 30.27 19.22 -3.41
CA VAL A 188 29.37 18.28 -4.10
C VAL A 188 29.62 18.33 -5.61
N ASN A 189 29.74 17.15 -6.23
CA ASN A 189 29.40 17.02 -7.64
C ASN A 189 27.88 16.98 -7.73
N ASN A 190 27.27 17.91 -8.46
CA ASN A 190 25.85 17.83 -8.74
C ASN A 190 25.64 16.65 -9.70
N ALA A 191 25.08 15.54 -9.21
CA ALA A 191 24.65 14.46 -10.09
C ALA A 191 23.54 15.03 -10.99
N ASN A 192 23.79 15.15 -12.30
CA ASN A 192 22.71 15.43 -13.23
C ASN A 192 21.76 14.23 -13.27
N TYR A 193 20.77 14.23 -12.38
CA TYR A 193 19.85 13.13 -12.14
C TYR A 193 19.07 12.68 -13.38
N ARG A 194 19.03 13.50 -14.44
CA ARG A 194 18.33 13.18 -15.69
C ARG A 194 19.21 12.51 -16.74
N SER A 195 20.54 12.55 -16.61
CA SER A 195 21.47 11.99 -17.61
C SER A 195 22.46 10.96 -17.05
N ASN A 196 22.52 10.80 -15.73
CA ASN A 196 23.35 9.77 -15.10
C ASN A 196 22.52 8.49 -14.91
N VAL A 197 22.86 7.42 -15.63
CA VAL A 197 22.20 6.10 -15.57
C VAL A 197 22.98 5.10 -14.70
N ASP A 198 24.08 5.52 -14.08
CA ASP A 198 25.00 4.67 -13.33
C ASP A 198 24.73 4.66 -11.82
N PHE A 199 23.49 4.96 -11.40
CA PHE A 199 23.15 5.02 -9.97
C PHE A 199 22.29 3.84 -9.52
N LEU A 200 22.70 3.32 -8.36
CA LEU A 200 21.93 2.38 -7.57
C LEU A 200 20.91 3.18 -6.74
N GLN A 201 19.62 2.92 -6.93
CA GLN A 201 18.60 3.46 -6.05
C GLN A 201 18.45 2.57 -4.84
N VAL A 202 18.40 3.16 -3.64
CA VAL A 202 18.20 2.48 -2.37
C VAL A 202 16.94 3.01 -1.73
N GLN A 203 16.09 2.12 -1.20
CA GLN A 203 14.94 2.51 -0.38
C GLN A 203 14.96 1.76 0.96
N TYR A 204 14.41 2.40 2.01
CA TYR A 204 14.12 1.78 3.31
C TYR A 204 12.59 1.70 3.62
N SER A 205 12.14 0.64 4.29
CA SER A 205 10.72 0.37 4.62
C SER A 205 10.56 -0.34 5.97
N LYS A 206 9.38 -0.23 6.57
CA LYS A 206 8.96 -1.00 7.77
C LYS A 206 8.73 -2.48 7.48
N SER A 207 8.45 -2.83 6.24
CA SER A 207 8.25 -4.22 5.79
C SER A 207 8.97 -4.50 4.49
N GLY A 208 9.67 -5.62 4.45
CA GLY A 208 10.26 -6.18 3.24
C GLY A 208 9.34 -7.25 2.67
N LYS A 209 9.13 -7.21 1.36
CA LYS A 209 8.32 -8.18 0.64
C LYS A 209 9.06 -8.60 -0.62
N GLU A 210 9.03 -9.89 -0.92
CA GLU A 210 9.45 -10.38 -2.24
C GLU A 210 8.52 -9.80 -3.30
N THR A 211 9.10 -9.23 -4.36
CA THR A 211 8.34 -8.57 -5.44
C THR A 211 7.33 -9.55 -6.03
N GLY A 212 6.07 -9.11 -6.19
CA GLY A 212 5.01 -9.90 -6.84
C GLY A 212 4.35 -10.97 -5.98
N ARG A 213 4.76 -11.19 -4.72
CA ARG A 213 3.99 -12.02 -3.78
C ARG A 213 2.83 -11.22 -3.21
N TYR A 214 1.71 -11.86 -2.87
CA TYR A 214 0.56 -11.24 -2.20
C TYR A 214 0.51 -11.75 -0.75
N ASN A 215 0.38 -10.86 0.24
CA ASN A 215 0.08 -11.29 1.60
C ASN A 215 -1.36 -11.76 1.62
N MET A 216 -1.60 -12.89 2.25
CA MET A 216 -2.96 -13.31 2.52
C MET A 216 -3.61 -12.36 3.53
N PHE A 217 -4.93 -12.24 3.48
CA PHE A 217 -5.70 -11.60 4.53
C PHE A 217 -6.91 -12.43 4.91
N LEU A 218 -7.32 -12.29 6.16
CA LEU A 218 -8.46 -12.93 6.77
C LEU A 218 -9.61 -11.93 6.87
N PHE A 219 -10.84 -12.40 6.72
CA PHE A 219 -12.06 -11.63 6.95
C PHE A 219 -13.04 -12.44 7.83
N ARG A 220 -13.71 -11.75 8.74
CA ARG A 220 -14.75 -12.32 9.60
C ARG A 220 -16.10 -11.65 9.32
N PHE A 221 -17.13 -12.45 9.07
CA PHE A 221 -18.44 -11.95 8.67
C PHE A 221 -19.18 -11.20 9.78
N SER A 222 -18.96 -11.56 11.04
CA SER A 222 -19.73 -11.04 12.18
C SER A 222 -19.40 -9.59 12.55
N ASP A 223 -18.16 -9.14 12.31
CA ASP A 223 -17.68 -7.81 12.68
C ASP A 223 -16.92 -7.10 11.54
N HIS A 224 -16.85 -7.71 10.37
CA HIS A 224 -16.14 -7.22 9.19
C HIS A 224 -14.65 -7.01 9.43
N SER A 225 -14.07 -7.66 10.44
CA SER A 225 -12.65 -7.52 10.74
C SER A 225 -11.81 -8.07 9.60
N GLN A 226 -10.83 -7.27 9.16
CA GLN A 226 -9.85 -7.65 8.16
C GLN A 226 -8.46 -7.72 8.81
N GLN A 227 -7.75 -8.83 8.62
CA GLN A 227 -6.41 -9.03 9.18
C GLN A 227 -5.45 -9.59 8.14
N PHE A 228 -4.41 -8.83 7.79
CA PHE A 228 -3.33 -9.31 6.95
C PHE A 228 -2.39 -10.23 7.73
N ILE A 229 -1.89 -11.28 7.08
CA ILE A 229 -0.85 -12.16 7.64
C ILE A 229 0.48 -11.75 7.02
N ARG A 230 1.31 -11.04 7.78
CA ARG A 230 2.55 -10.43 7.28
C ARG A 230 3.78 -11.26 7.62
N ASP A 231 3.71 -12.04 8.69
CA ASP A 231 4.84 -12.79 9.20
C ASP A 231 4.43 -14.08 9.94
N ALA A 232 5.43 -14.76 10.51
CA ALA A 232 5.23 -15.99 11.27
C ALA A 232 4.48 -15.75 12.60
N ALA A 233 4.58 -14.55 13.19
CA ALA A 233 3.88 -14.22 14.43
C ALA A 233 2.37 -14.03 14.17
N ASP A 234 2.00 -13.34 13.09
CA ASP A 234 0.62 -13.25 12.62
C ASP A 234 0.06 -14.65 12.30
N SER A 235 0.86 -15.46 11.59
CA SER A 235 0.49 -16.84 11.25
C SER A 235 0.15 -17.65 12.50
N ALA A 236 1.03 -17.61 13.51
CA ALA A 236 0.82 -18.31 14.79
C ALA A 236 -0.37 -17.76 15.58
N ARG A 237 -0.64 -16.46 15.48
CA ARG A 237 -1.71 -15.79 16.23
C ARG A 237 -3.10 -16.04 15.65
N TYR A 238 -3.24 -16.16 14.33
CA TYR A 238 -4.55 -16.12 13.68
C TYR A 238 -4.92 -17.41 12.94
N LEU A 239 -3.99 -18.06 12.23
CA LEU A 239 -4.36 -19.11 11.28
C LEU A 239 -5.00 -20.32 11.94
N LYS A 240 -4.45 -20.79 13.06
CA LYS A 240 -4.95 -21.97 13.81
C LYS A 240 -6.00 -21.60 14.86
N THR A 241 -6.92 -20.71 14.51
CA THR A 241 -7.98 -20.24 15.41
C THR A 241 -9.33 -20.30 14.72
N ASP A 242 -10.40 -20.18 15.50
CA ASP A 242 -11.78 -20.00 15.05
C ASP A 242 -12.16 -18.52 14.83
N LYS A 243 -11.16 -17.62 14.79
CA LYS A 243 -11.35 -16.16 14.80
C LYS A 243 -11.47 -15.56 13.40
N TRP A 244 -11.73 -16.33 12.37
CA TRP A 244 -11.90 -15.84 11.01
C TRP A 244 -12.72 -16.84 10.21
N ASP A 245 -13.41 -16.34 9.18
CA ASP A 245 -14.33 -17.17 8.40
C ASP A 245 -13.80 -17.45 7.00
N ILE A 246 -13.30 -16.40 6.32
CA ILE A 246 -12.72 -16.51 4.98
C ILE A 246 -11.29 -15.96 4.95
N ALA A 247 -10.44 -16.57 4.14
CA ALA A 247 -9.09 -16.12 3.83
C ALA A 247 -8.95 -15.90 2.34
N PHE A 248 -8.30 -14.82 1.95
CA PHE A 248 -7.99 -14.47 0.57
C PHE A 248 -6.49 -14.62 0.33
N THR A 249 -6.10 -15.54 -0.54
CA THR A 249 -4.74 -16.05 -0.70
C THR A 249 -4.29 -16.00 -2.16
N GLU A 250 -3.02 -16.32 -2.38
CA GLU A 250 -2.40 -16.44 -3.71
C GLU A 250 -2.46 -15.14 -4.54
N ASN A 251 -2.18 -15.28 -5.84
CA ASN A 251 -2.13 -14.18 -6.80
C ASN A 251 -3.43 -13.37 -6.79
N PHE A 252 -3.29 -12.04 -6.76
CA PHE A 252 -4.41 -11.10 -6.68
C PHE A 252 -5.33 -11.34 -5.47
N ASN A 253 -4.87 -12.07 -4.45
CA ASN A 253 -5.71 -12.55 -3.35
C ASN A 253 -6.95 -13.34 -3.85
N GLY A 254 -6.89 -13.90 -5.06
CA GLY A 254 -8.05 -14.44 -5.77
C GLY A 254 -8.43 -15.86 -5.37
N LEU A 255 -7.58 -16.60 -4.65
CA LEU A 255 -7.95 -17.91 -4.11
C LEU A 255 -8.53 -17.73 -2.71
N ILE A 256 -9.79 -18.13 -2.51
CA ILE A 256 -10.51 -17.91 -1.26
C ILE A 256 -10.72 -19.25 -0.56
N TRP A 257 -10.47 -19.28 0.75
CA TRP A 257 -10.67 -20.43 1.61
C TRP A 257 -11.63 -20.09 2.74
N LEU A 258 -12.55 -21.00 3.07
CA LEU A 258 -13.18 -20.98 4.37
C LEU A 258 -12.25 -21.55 5.44
N ASN A 259 -12.35 -21.06 6.68
CA ASN A 259 -11.59 -21.61 7.81
C ASN A 259 -11.95 -23.08 8.04
N ASN A 260 -10.99 -23.96 7.73
CA ASN A 260 -11.14 -25.38 7.97
C ASN A 260 -9.77 -26.03 8.29
N GLY A 261 -9.69 -26.66 9.44
CA GLY A 261 -8.52 -27.31 10.00
C GLY A 261 -8.21 -28.70 9.44
N SER A 262 -9.05 -29.28 8.57
CA SER A 262 -8.92 -30.67 8.12
C SER A 262 -8.04 -30.87 6.88
N TYR A 263 -7.68 -29.80 6.15
CA TYR A 263 -6.88 -29.90 4.92
C TYR A 263 -5.56 -29.14 5.02
N ASN A 264 -4.46 -29.78 4.66
CA ASN A 264 -3.10 -29.24 4.88
C ASN A 264 -2.73 -28.02 4.01
N LYS A 265 -3.44 -27.76 2.91
CA LYS A 265 -3.28 -26.51 2.14
C LYS A 265 -4.24 -25.40 2.56
N ASN A 266 -5.24 -25.69 3.39
CA ASN A 266 -6.11 -24.66 3.92
C ASN A 266 -5.29 -23.80 4.90
N PRO A 267 -5.36 -22.46 4.84
CA PRO A 267 -4.65 -21.61 5.80
C PRO A 267 -4.99 -21.93 7.26
N GLY A 268 -6.20 -22.43 7.52
CA GLY A 268 -6.66 -22.87 8.84
C GLY A 268 -6.19 -24.24 9.28
N TYR A 269 -5.28 -24.92 8.55
CA TYR A 269 -4.87 -26.28 8.91
C TYR A 269 -4.43 -26.44 10.38
N GLY A 270 -5.08 -27.35 11.10
CA GLY A 270 -4.91 -27.53 12.54
C GLY A 270 -5.75 -26.59 13.43
N SER A 271 -6.64 -25.79 12.85
CA SER A 271 -7.71 -25.08 13.56
C SER A 271 -8.70 -26.07 14.18
N PRO A 272 -9.35 -25.72 15.31
CA PRO A 272 -10.42 -26.55 15.88
C PRO A 272 -11.67 -26.66 14.97
N VAL A 273 -11.86 -25.70 14.06
CA VAL A 273 -12.96 -25.67 13.10
C VAL A 273 -12.67 -26.65 11.97
N THR A 274 -13.43 -27.74 11.83
CA THR A 274 -13.20 -28.81 10.84
C THR A 274 -14.43 -29.15 10.00
N SER A 275 -15.60 -28.60 10.34
CA SER A 275 -16.89 -28.92 9.71
C SER A 275 -17.49 -27.72 8.94
N THR A 276 -16.73 -26.63 8.78
CA THR A 276 -17.09 -25.55 7.87
C THR A 276 -17.01 -26.03 6.42
N SER A 277 -17.97 -25.65 5.58
CA SER A 277 -18.09 -26.18 4.22
C SER A 277 -18.71 -25.17 3.26
N VAL A 278 -18.39 -25.29 1.97
CA VAL A 278 -18.89 -24.46 0.88
C VAL A 278 -19.45 -25.33 -0.24
N ILE A 279 -20.56 -24.90 -0.83
CA ILE A 279 -21.16 -25.53 -2.00
C ILE A 279 -21.46 -24.44 -3.04
N MET A 280 -20.85 -24.54 -4.22
CA MET A 280 -21.16 -23.64 -5.34
C MET A 280 -22.59 -23.85 -5.86
N TYR A 281 -23.25 -22.74 -6.16
CA TYR A 281 -24.56 -22.65 -6.79
C TYR A 281 -24.45 -21.75 -8.04
N THR A 282 -24.85 -22.27 -9.19
CA THR A 282 -24.56 -21.66 -10.50
C THR A 282 -25.74 -20.89 -11.09
N TYR A 283 -26.86 -20.79 -10.39
CA TYR A 283 -28.09 -20.18 -10.90
C TYR A 283 -28.34 -18.76 -10.38
N GLY A 284 -27.48 -18.24 -9.50
CA GLY A 284 -27.56 -16.88 -8.97
C GLY A 284 -27.92 -16.81 -7.49
N TYR A 285 -27.35 -15.80 -6.83
CA TYR A 285 -27.50 -15.54 -5.39
C TYR A 285 -28.95 -15.33 -4.92
N GLU A 286 -29.80 -14.82 -5.81
CA GLU A 286 -31.19 -14.45 -5.51
C GLU A 286 -32.11 -15.64 -5.34
N PHE A 287 -31.73 -16.82 -5.85
CA PHE A 287 -32.55 -18.04 -5.78
C PHE A 287 -32.13 -18.97 -4.65
N MET A 288 -31.19 -18.52 -3.81
CA MET A 288 -30.68 -19.25 -2.66
C MET A 288 -31.54 -18.97 -1.43
N ASP A 289 -32.74 -19.53 -1.41
CA ASP A 289 -33.75 -19.30 -0.35
C ASP A 289 -33.55 -20.20 0.87
N GLU A 290 -32.90 -21.36 0.70
CA GLU A 290 -32.65 -22.32 1.77
C GLU A 290 -31.28 -22.96 1.60
N ALA A 291 -30.47 -23.00 2.66
CA ALA A 291 -29.20 -23.73 2.67
C ALA A 291 -29.43 -25.22 2.41
N PRO A 292 -28.50 -25.97 1.79
CA PRO A 292 -28.55 -27.42 1.64
C PRO A 292 -28.62 -28.18 2.98
N ALA A 293 -29.02 -29.45 2.96
CA ALA A 293 -29.02 -30.29 4.17
C ALA A 293 -27.58 -30.53 4.64
N ASP A 294 -27.39 -30.76 5.95
CA ASP A 294 -26.05 -30.99 6.50
C ASP A 294 -25.30 -32.14 5.83
N SER A 295 -26.02 -33.20 5.44
CA SER A 295 -25.44 -34.33 4.71
C SER A 295 -24.81 -33.94 3.37
N LEU A 296 -25.28 -32.86 2.73
CA LEU A 296 -24.66 -32.33 1.51
C LEU A 296 -23.38 -31.56 1.84
N PHE A 297 -23.35 -30.79 2.93
CA PHE A 297 -22.13 -30.11 3.38
C PHE A 297 -21.06 -31.09 3.88
N ASP A 298 -21.48 -32.16 4.57
CA ASP A 298 -20.60 -33.23 5.08
C ASP A 298 -19.98 -34.06 3.95
N ALA A 299 -20.66 -34.15 2.80
CA ALA A 299 -20.17 -34.86 1.64
C ALA A 299 -19.10 -34.08 0.84
N VAL A 300 -18.91 -32.78 1.10
CA VAL A 300 -17.90 -31.97 0.41
C VAL A 300 -16.50 -32.36 0.91
N PRO A 301 -15.61 -32.86 0.04
CA PRO A 301 -14.25 -33.16 0.44
C PRO A 301 -13.50 -31.88 0.84
N ALA A 302 -12.71 -31.94 1.91
CA ALA A 302 -11.99 -30.77 2.44
C ALA A 302 -11.04 -30.10 1.43
N TYR A 303 -10.53 -30.84 0.46
CA TYR A 303 -9.67 -30.34 -0.62
C TYR A 303 -10.43 -29.70 -1.79
N ASN A 304 -11.78 -29.65 -1.73
CA ASN A 304 -12.67 -29.01 -2.69
C ASN A 304 -13.38 -27.79 -2.08
N MET A 305 -12.85 -27.22 -1.00
CA MET A 305 -13.48 -26.10 -0.27
C MET A 305 -12.93 -24.72 -0.66
N GLN A 306 -11.97 -24.66 -1.59
CA GLN A 306 -11.44 -23.42 -2.15
C GLN A 306 -12.35 -22.86 -3.24
N MET A 307 -12.39 -21.53 -3.34
CA MET A 307 -13.02 -20.79 -4.42
C MET A 307 -11.94 -20.00 -5.17
N GLY A 308 -11.65 -20.36 -6.43
CA GLY A 308 -10.55 -19.79 -7.21
C GLY A 308 -10.91 -19.55 -8.67
N TYR A 309 -9.95 -19.68 -9.59
CA TYR A 309 -10.22 -19.62 -11.02
C TYR A 309 -10.51 -21.00 -11.62
N SER A 310 -11.28 -21.05 -12.71
CA SER A 310 -11.75 -22.31 -13.32
C SER A 310 -10.65 -23.18 -13.90
N SER A 311 -9.59 -22.59 -14.47
CA SER A 311 -8.53 -23.34 -15.14
C SER A 311 -7.45 -23.92 -14.21
N GLU A 312 -7.51 -23.70 -12.89
CA GLU A 312 -6.45 -24.14 -11.96
C GLU A 312 -6.58 -25.61 -11.52
N TYR A 313 -7.81 -26.14 -11.37
CA TYR A 313 -8.02 -27.37 -10.59
C TYR A 313 -9.02 -28.41 -11.16
N GLY A 314 -9.54 -28.23 -12.39
CA GLY A 314 -10.37 -29.24 -13.07
C GLY A 314 -11.85 -29.33 -12.61
N GLU A 315 -12.52 -30.46 -12.85
CA GLU A 315 -13.91 -30.68 -12.41
C GLU A 315 -14.01 -30.70 -10.86
N GLY A 316 -14.99 -29.98 -10.28
CA GLY A 316 -15.23 -29.94 -8.83
C GLY A 316 -14.71 -28.70 -8.09
N VAL A 317 -14.25 -27.68 -8.82
CA VAL A 317 -13.71 -26.44 -8.26
C VAL A 317 -14.82 -25.41 -8.10
N ASN A 318 -14.93 -24.77 -6.92
CA ASN A 318 -15.88 -23.71 -6.66
C ASN A 318 -15.43 -22.38 -7.30
N ALA A 319 -15.13 -22.38 -8.59
CA ALA A 319 -14.50 -21.24 -9.26
C ALA A 319 -15.43 -20.03 -9.29
N TRP A 320 -14.92 -18.85 -8.97
CA TRP A 320 -15.67 -17.60 -8.95
C TRP A 320 -15.26 -16.63 -10.07
N TYR A 321 -14.13 -16.89 -10.74
CA TYR A 321 -13.67 -16.15 -11.91
C TYR A 321 -12.98 -17.08 -12.92
N GLU A 322 -12.81 -16.60 -14.15
CA GLU A 322 -11.89 -17.17 -15.14
C GLU A 322 -10.67 -16.26 -15.30
N TYR A 323 -9.49 -16.82 -15.50
CA TYR A 323 -8.28 -16.05 -15.75
C TYR A 323 -7.81 -16.22 -17.19
N SER A 324 -7.74 -15.12 -17.94
CA SER A 324 -7.20 -15.12 -19.29
C SER A 324 -5.68 -15.00 -19.25
N THR A 325 -4.95 -16.03 -19.64
CA THR A 325 -3.48 -15.95 -19.77
C THR A 325 -3.01 -15.08 -20.95
N THR A 326 -3.92 -14.73 -21.88
CA THR A 326 -3.62 -13.85 -23.03
C THR A 326 -3.76 -12.38 -22.66
N THR A 327 -4.84 -12.02 -21.96
CA THR A 327 -5.11 -10.62 -21.58
C THR A 327 -4.68 -10.30 -20.15
N HIS A 328 -4.33 -11.32 -19.37
CA HIS A 328 -4.04 -11.27 -17.93
C HIS A 328 -5.19 -10.69 -17.08
N VAL A 329 -6.41 -10.74 -17.61
CA VAL A 329 -7.63 -10.28 -16.94
C VAL A 329 -8.33 -11.46 -16.23
N ALA A 330 -8.81 -11.20 -15.02
CA ALA A 330 -9.68 -12.08 -14.26
C ALA A 330 -11.16 -11.67 -14.46
N GLN A 331 -11.99 -12.55 -14.98
CA GLN A 331 -13.41 -12.28 -15.25
C GLN A 331 -14.29 -13.03 -14.25
N PRO A 332 -14.95 -12.34 -13.30
CA PRO A 332 -15.88 -12.98 -12.37
C PRO A 332 -17.05 -13.65 -13.08
N PHE A 333 -17.55 -14.75 -12.53
CA PHE A 333 -18.78 -15.39 -13.00
C PHE A 333 -20.00 -14.75 -12.32
N PRO A 334 -20.81 -13.96 -13.06
CA PRO A 334 -21.83 -13.09 -12.43
C PRO A 334 -22.98 -13.86 -11.75
N TYR A 335 -23.19 -15.12 -12.08
CA TYR A 335 -24.29 -15.95 -11.51
C TYR A 335 -23.81 -17.04 -10.55
N ARG A 336 -22.50 -17.10 -10.27
CA ARG A 336 -21.99 -18.05 -9.27
C ARG A 336 -22.09 -17.46 -7.88
N ALA A 337 -22.66 -18.24 -6.98
CA ALA A 337 -22.77 -17.95 -5.57
C ALA A 337 -22.49 -19.23 -4.77
N TYR A 338 -22.42 -19.12 -3.45
CA TYR A 338 -21.89 -20.16 -2.60
C TYR A 338 -22.74 -20.30 -1.35
N TYR A 339 -23.29 -21.49 -1.10
CA TYR A 339 -23.85 -21.81 0.20
C TYR A 339 -22.71 -22.02 1.18
N LEU A 340 -22.84 -21.44 2.36
CA LEU A 340 -21.88 -21.53 3.44
C LEU A 340 -22.49 -22.29 4.62
N ARG A 341 -21.71 -23.19 5.23
CA ARG A 341 -21.93 -23.66 6.59
C ARG A 341 -20.72 -23.26 7.42
N LEU A 342 -20.92 -22.43 8.43
CA LEU A 342 -19.89 -21.98 9.37
C LEU A 342 -20.05 -22.74 10.67
N GLN A 343 -19.01 -23.45 11.10
CA GLN A 343 -18.99 -24.12 12.40
C GLN A 343 -18.52 -23.14 13.48
N HIS A 344 -19.32 -23.03 14.52
CA HIS A 344 -18.97 -22.32 15.75
C HIS A 344 -18.83 -23.33 16.89
N ILE A 345 -17.74 -23.24 17.65
CA ILE A 345 -17.45 -24.12 18.78
C ILE A 345 -17.64 -23.31 20.05
N ASP A 346 -18.55 -23.75 20.91
CA ASP A 346 -18.74 -23.13 22.21
C ASP A 346 -17.45 -23.32 23.06
N PRO A 347 -16.83 -22.23 23.53
CA PRO A 347 -15.50 -22.29 24.17
C PRO A 347 -15.51 -22.97 25.55
N VAL A 348 -16.69 -23.16 26.15
CA VAL A 348 -16.84 -23.77 27.48
C VAL A 348 -17.19 -25.25 27.36
N SER A 349 -18.16 -25.58 26.53
CA SER A 349 -18.70 -26.93 26.37
C SER A 349 -18.03 -27.74 25.26
N GLY A 350 -17.31 -27.09 24.33
CA GLY A 350 -16.72 -27.70 23.16
C GLY A 350 -17.74 -28.19 22.12
N LYS A 351 -19.03 -27.90 22.31
CA LYS A 351 -20.08 -28.32 21.38
C LYS A 351 -20.05 -27.48 20.12
N SER A 352 -20.22 -28.15 18.98
CA SER A 352 -20.36 -27.49 17.69
C SER A 352 -21.81 -27.04 17.47
N SER A 353 -21.94 -25.88 16.86
CA SER A 353 -23.17 -25.32 16.32
C SER A 353 -22.88 -24.80 14.91
N TYR A 354 -23.91 -24.66 14.08
CA TYR A 354 -23.76 -24.24 12.70
C TYR A 354 -24.57 -22.99 12.41
N ARG A 355 -23.97 -22.09 11.62
CA ARG A 355 -24.68 -21.00 10.95
C ARG A 355 -24.61 -21.23 9.46
N TYR A 356 -25.71 -20.93 8.78
CA TYR A 356 -25.80 -21.10 7.34
C TYR A 356 -25.80 -19.75 6.67
N GLY A 357 -25.27 -19.68 5.45
CA GLY A 357 -25.22 -18.43 4.72
C GLY A 357 -25.14 -18.61 3.22
N LYS A 358 -25.11 -17.47 2.54
CA LYS A 358 -24.83 -17.38 1.11
C LYS A 358 -23.84 -16.26 0.82
N LEU A 359 -22.95 -16.49 -0.14
CA LEU A 359 -21.91 -15.55 -0.57
C LEU A 359 -21.89 -15.44 -2.09
N GLN A 360 -21.66 -14.25 -2.61
CA GLN A 360 -21.37 -14.01 -4.02
C GLN A 360 -20.17 -13.07 -4.14
N MET A 361 -19.12 -13.54 -4.81
CA MET A 361 -18.01 -12.70 -5.24
C MET A 361 -18.43 -11.94 -6.50
N ILE A 362 -18.23 -10.63 -6.52
CA ILE A 362 -18.69 -9.74 -7.60
C ILE A 362 -17.51 -9.27 -8.44
N SER A 363 -16.44 -8.77 -7.80
CA SER A 363 -15.26 -8.26 -8.51
C SER A 363 -14.00 -8.30 -7.65
N MET A 364 -12.83 -8.34 -8.29
CA MET A 364 -11.51 -8.06 -7.69
C MET A 364 -10.90 -6.72 -8.15
N TYR A 365 -11.68 -5.90 -8.86
CA TYR A 365 -11.26 -4.60 -9.34
C TYR A 365 -12.03 -3.49 -8.65
N LYS A 366 -11.32 -2.38 -8.42
CA LYS A 366 -11.87 -1.20 -7.76
C LYS A 366 -13.04 -0.64 -8.57
N GLY A 367 -14.14 -0.33 -7.88
CA GLY A 367 -15.38 0.17 -8.47
C GLY A 367 -16.26 -0.91 -9.10
N ALA A 368 -15.86 -2.19 -9.01
CA ALA A 368 -16.60 -3.33 -9.57
C ALA A 368 -17.11 -3.11 -11.01
N PRO A 369 -16.21 -2.88 -11.99
CA PRO A 369 -16.62 -2.63 -13.37
C PRO A 369 -17.44 -3.79 -13.95
N GLU A 370 -18.53 -3.44 -14.65
CA GLU A 370 -19.38 -4.42 -15.34
C GLU A 370 -18.61 -5.20 -16.40
N VAL A 371 -17.66 -4.54 -17.07
CA VAL A 371 -16.82 -5.11 -18.11
C VAL A 371 -15.36 -4.85 -17.79
N VAL A 372 -14.57 -5.92 -17.66
CA VAL A 372 -13.11 -5.84 -17.49
C VAL A 372 -12.44 -6.03 -18.84
N THR A 373 -11.86 -4.96 -19.37
CA THR A 373 -11.24 -4.90 -20.71
C THR A 373 -9.76 -4.47 -20.71
N ASP A 374 -9.23 -4.05 -19.58
CA ASP A 374 -7.85 -3.57 -19.43
C ASP A 374 -7.13 -4.35 -18.33
N LEU A 375 -5.84 -4.62 -18.52
CA LEU A 375 -4.99 -5.24 -17.51
C LEU A 375 -4.68 -4.29 -16.33
N ASN A 376 -4.73 -2.97 -16.58
CA ASN A 376 -4.31 -1.96 -15.61
C ASN A 376 -5.40 -1.57 -14.60
N TRP A 377 -6.55 -2.27 -14.60
CA TRP A 377 -7.58 -2.01 -13.60
C TRP A 377 -7.03 -2.19 -12.18
N PRO A 378 -7.28 -1.22 -11.26
CA PRO A 378 -6.75 -1.32 -9.90
C PRO A 378 -7.24 -2.59 -9.22
N SER A 379 -6.31 -3.44 -8.83
CA SER A 379 -6.52 -4.73 -8.18
C SER A 379 -5.42 -4.96 -7.13
N PRO A 380 -5.66 -5.78 -6.09
CA PRO A 380 -6.92 -6.46 -5.78
C PRO A 380 -7.83 -5.63 -4.85
N TYR A 381 -9.03 -5.31 -5.32
CA TYR A 381 -10.11 -4.68 -4.53
C TYR A 381 -11.36 -5.53 -4.66
N PHE A 382 -11.80 -6.14 -3.56
CA PHE A 382 -12.90 -7.09 -3.60
C PHE A 382 -14.24 -6.42 -3.36
N THR A 383 -15.16 -6.63 -4.28
CA THR A 383 -16.58 -6.39 -4.07
C THR A 383 -17.28 -7.73 -3.97
N PHE A 384 -18.07 -7.93 -2.92
CA PHE A 384 -18.84 -9.15 -2.69
C PHE A 384 -20.04 -8.87 -1.80
N ARG A 385 -21.00 -9.79 -1.80
CA ARG A 385 -22.14 -9.72 -0.87
C ARG A 385 -22.38 -11.05 -0.20
N TYR A 386 -22.91 -11.01 1.02
CA TYR A 386 -23.22 -12.20 1.77
C TYR A 386 -24.39 -12.00 2.74
N PHE A 387 -24.99 -13.11 3.15
CA PHE A 387 -25.99 -13.17 4.20
C PHE A 387 -25.68 -14.37 5.09
N ILE A 388 -25.54 -14.16 6.39
CA ILE A 388 -25.38 -15.22 7.40
C ILE A 388 -26.65 -15.25 8.25
N GLN A 389 -27.25 -16.42 8.38
CA GLN A 389 -28.43 -16.65 9.20
C GLN A 389 -28.01 -16.82 10.67
N GLU A 390 -28.26 -15.78 11.47
CA GLU A 390 -27.83 -15.69 12.86
C GLU A 390 -28.56 -16.66 13.79
N ASP A 391 -29.81 -17.03 13.46
CA ASP A 391 -30.61 -17.95 14.28
C ASP A 391 -30.24 -19.44 14.08
N GLY A 392 -29.32 -19.73 13.16
CA GLY A 392 -28.88 -21.09 12.84
C GLY A 392 -29.88 -21.89 11.98
N SER A 393 -31.00 -21.31 11.57
CA SER A 393 -31.90 -21.93 10.61
C SER A 393 -31.27 -21.98 9.21
N ARG A 394 -31.86 -22.80 8.34
CA ARG A 394 -31.44 -22.89 6.93
C ARG A 394 -32.12 -21.86 6.04
N ASN A 395 -32.92 -20.93 6.57
CA ASN A 395 -33.62 -19.91 5.77
C ASN A 395 -32.65 -18.82 5.30
N LEU A 396 -32.45 -18.70 3.99
CA LEU A 396 -31.54 -17.75 3.35
C LEU A 396 -32.27 -16.71 2.49
N LYS A 397 -33.59 -16.57 2.63
CA LYS A 397 -34.38 -15.57 1.90
C LYS A 397 -33.94 -14.16 2.25
N THR A 398 -33.43 -13.45 1.25
CA THR A 398 -33.05 -12.03 1.37
C THR A 398 -34.02 -11.09 0.66
N ARG A 399 -34.91 -11.64 -0.18
CA ARG A 399 -36.04 -10.92 -0.78
C ARG A 399 -37.35 -11.36 -0.11
N ASN A 400 -38.28 -10.41 -0.01
CA ASN A 400 -39.64 -10.67 0.46
C ASN A 400 -40.50 -11.25 -0.65
#